data_AF-A0A5J4ZJG9-F1
#
_entry.id   AF-A0A5J4ZJG9-F1
#
_cell.length_a   1.000
_cell.length_b   1.000
_cell.length_c   1.000
_cell.angle_alpha   90.00
_cell.angle_beta   90.00
_cell.angle_gamma   90.00
#
_symmetry.space_group_name_H-M   'P 1'
#
loop_
_entity.id
_entity.type
_entity.pdbx_description
1 polymer ?
#
loop_
_entity_poly.entity_id
_entity_poly.type
_entity_poly.pdbx_seq_one_letter_code
_entity_poly.pdbx_strand_id
1 'polypeptide(L)'
;MFHSLHPAADYHAAARSVGGCAIYVSDKPGNHNFELLKKLVLPDGSVLRAQLPGRPTRDCLFADPARDGTSLLKIWNVNKCTGVVGVFNCQDWNGESVVYAHRSGEVVRLPNGASLPVTLKVLEYELFHFSPLKEITANISFAPIGLLDMFNTGGAVEQFEVHLSDKKQELFDGEVPSEMYTSLSENRPPVATVSLKVRGCGRFGAYSSQRPLKCKVGNTETDFNYDATNRITNPFHSGSGRGDVQMAHSNPSLSSF
;
A
#
# COMPACT_ATOMS: atom_id res chain seq x y z
N MET A 1 -16.33 -3.93 13.14
CA MET A 1 -15.09 -4.01 13.91
C MET A 1 -14.16 -2.87 13.53
N PHE A 2 -13.67 -2.09 14.49
CA PHE A 2 -12.60 -1.10 14.32
C PHE A 2 -11.85 -0.94 15.64
N HIS A 3 -10.67 -0.33 15.62
CA HIS A 3 -9.95 0.07 16.84
C HIS A 3 -10.18 1.56 17.06
N SER A 4 -10.64 1.96 18.24
CA SER A 4 -11.03 3.34 18.57
C SER A 4 -9.85 4.29 18.75
N LEU A 5 -8.64 3.75 18.87
CA LEU A 5 -7.37 4.50 18.94
C LEU A 5 -6.59 4.51 17.62
N HIS A 6 -7.10 3.86 16.57
CA HIS A 6 -6.45 3.90 15.26
C HIS A 6 -6.48 5.34 14.69
N PRO A 7 -5.46 5.79 13.94
CA PRO A 7 -5.48 7.11 13.30
C PRO A 7 -6.72 7.38 12.43
N ALA A 8 -7.29 6.33 11.83
CA ALA A 8 -8.53 6.38 11.04
C ALA A 8 -9.82 6.06 11.86
N ALA A 9 -9.77 6.08 13.20
CA ALA A 9 -10.88 5.62 14.03
C ALA A 9 -12.16 6.43 13.85
N ASP A 10 -12.08 7.78 13.81
CA ASP A 10 -13.25 8.63 13.56
C ASP A 10 -13.89 8.34 12.20
N TYR A 11 -13.08 8.12 11.17
CA TYR A 11 -13.53 7.77 9.82
C TYR A 11 -14.34 6.47 9.81
N HIS A 12 -13.80 5.42 10.46
CA HIS A 12 -14.50 4.13 10.59
C HIS A 12 -15.75 4.22 11.47
N ALA A 13 -15.70 4.98 12.56
CA ALA A 13 -16.84 5.19 13.46
C ALA A 13 -17.99 5.88 12.73
N ALA A 14 -17.70 6.93 11.96
CA ALA A 14 -18.69 7.64 11.14
C ALA A 14 -19.30 6.74 10.05
N ALA A 15 -18.50 5.94 9.35
CA ALA A 15 -19.01 4.99 8.37
C ALA A 15 -19.99 3.98 9.00
N ARG A 16 -19.70 3.52 10.22
CA ARG A 16 -20.56 2.57 10.94
C ARG A 16 -21.86 3.19 11.44
N SER A 17 -21.84 4.43 11.92
CA SER A 17 -23.05 5.11 12.41
C SER A 17 -24.06 5.33 11.29
N VAL A 18 -23.59 5.68 10.09
CA VAL A 18 -24.45 5.86 8.90
C VAL A 18 -24.87 4.52 8.30
N GLY A 19 -24.03 3.49 8.35
CA GLY A 19 -24.25 2.21 7.67
C GLY A 19 -25.38 1.34 8.23
N GLY A 20 -25.95 1.69 9.40
CA GLY A 20 -26.97 0.87 10.08
C GLY A 20 -26.45 -0.52 10.46
N CYS A 21 -25.13 -0.70 10.55
CA CYS A 21 -24.48 -1.96 10.91
C CYS A 21 -24.26 -2.05 12.43
N ALA A 22 -24.00 -3.27 12.92
CA ALA A 22 -23.63 -3.44 14.32
C ALA A 22 -22.24 -2.84 14.57
N ILE A 23 -22.06 -2.26 15.75
CA ILE A 23 -20.81 -1.62 16.16
C ILE A 23 -20.04 -2.61 17.02
N TYR A 24 -18.91 -3.08 16.47
CA TYR A 24 -17.95 -3.92 17.17
C TYR A 24 -16.64 -3.17 17.27
N VAL A 25 -15.99 -3.23 18.43
CA VAL A 25 -14.71 -2.60 18.72
C VAL A 25 -13.74 -3.69 19.16
N SER A 26 -12.52 -3.69 18.62
CA SER A 26 -11.48 -4.70 18.93
C SER A 26 -10.27 -4.10 19.63
N ASP A 27 -10.52 -3.03 20.38
CA ASP A 27 -9.52 -2.45 21.24
C ASP A 27 -9.00 -3.46 22.27
N LYS A 28 -7.74 -3.29 22.65
CA LYS A 28 -7.19 -4.00 23.80
C LYS A 28 -7.97 -3.59 25.06
N PRO A 29 -8.31 -4.53 25.97
CA PRO A 29 -8.96 -4.18 27.24
C PRO A 29 -8.23 -3.06 27.99
N GLY A 30 -9.00 -2.05 28.42
CA GLY A 30 -8.48 -0.88 29.12
C GLY A 30 -7.85 0.19 28.23
N ASN A 31 -7.76 -0.03 26.91
CA ASN A 31 -7.18 0.92 25.96
C ASN A 31 -8.22 1.35 24.92
N HIS A 32 -9.17 2.18 25.37
CA HIS A 32 -10.29 2.65 24.56
C HIS A 32 -10.30 4.17 24.45
N ASN A 33 -10.67 4.68 23.28
CA ASN A 33 -11.06 6.07 23.12
C ASN A 33 -12.54 6.23 23.48
N PHE A 34 -12.82 6.44 24.77
CA PHE A 34 -14.20 6.62 25.25
C PHE A 34 -14.89 7.88 24.69
N GLU A 35 -14.14 8.92 24.33
CA GLU A 35 -14.71 10.11 23.71
C GLU A 35 -15.34 9.76 22.35
N LEU A 36 -14.62 9.01 21.52
CA LEU A 36 -15.14 8.50 20.25
C LEU A 36 -16.31 7.53 20.46
N LEU A 37 -16.18 6.57 21.37
CA LEU A 37 -17.23 5.56 21.58
C LEU A 37 -18.54 6.17 22.08
N LYS A 38 -18.48 7.22 22.90
CA LYS A 38 -19.66 7.96 23.37
C LYS A 38 -20.39 8.73 22.26
N LYS A 39 -19.79 8.92 21.08
CA LYS A 39 -20.50 9.43 19.89
C LYS A 39 -21.40 8.38 19.24
N LEU A 40 -21.22 7.09 19.56
CA LEU A 40 -21.92 5.95 18.94
C LEU A 40 -22.96 5.30 19.87
N VAL A 41 -22.73 5.39 21.18
CA VAL A 41 -23.50 4.65 22.20
C VAL A 41 -24.03 5.62 23.26
N LEU A 42 -25.27 5.42 23.68
CA LEU A 42 -25.93 6.17 24.74
C LEU A 42 -25.52 5.66 26.13
N PRO A 43 -25.74 6.45 27.21
CA PRO A 43 -25.40 6.04 28.58
C PRO A 43 -26.08 4.74 29.04
N ASP A 44 -27.23 4.39 28.46
CA ASP A 44 -27.95 3.14 28.72
C ASP A 44 -27.40 1.93 27.96
N GLY A 45 -26.32 2.11 27.19
CA GLY A 45 -25.67 1.07 26.38
C GLY A 45 -26.33 0.83 25.02
N SER A 46 -27.43 1.52 24.70
CA SER A 46 -28.05 1.42 23.38
C SER A 46 -27.25 2.18 22.32
N VAL A 47 -27.32 1.72 21.07
CA VAL A 47 -26.53 2.27 19.95
C VAL A 47 -27.39 3.17 19.09
N LEU A 48 -26.85 4.33 18.69
CA LEU A 48 -27.47 5.23 17.73
C LEU A 48 -27.37 4.67 16.30
N ARG A 49 -28.15 3.63 16.03
CA ARG A 49 -28.13 2.87 14.78
C ARG A 49 -29.20 3.36 13.80
N ALA A 50 -28.78 3.71 12.59
CA ALA A 50 -29.72 4.02 11.51
C ALA A 50 -30.54 2.79 11.08
N GLN A 51 -31.73 3.00 10.52
CA GLN A 51 -32.75 1.96 10.36
C GLN A 51 -32.51 1.02 9.18
N LEU A 52 -31.88 1.50 8.10
CA LEU A 52 -31.64 0.71 6.89
C LEU A 52 -30.17 0.30 6.79
N PRO A 53 -29.79 -0.57 5.85
CA PRO A 53 -28.41 -0.65 5.41
C PRO A 53 -28.00 0.68 4.76
N GLY A 54 -26.77 1.14 4.97
CA GLY A 54 -26.24 2.32 4.29
C GLY A 54 -26.28 2.14 2.77
N ARG A 55 -26.82 3.12 2.05
CA ARG A 55 -26.94 3.08 0.58
C ARG A 55 -26.11 4.19 -0.05
N PRO A 56 -25.38 3.92 -1.15
CA PRO A 56 -24.80 4.99 -1.96
C PRO A 56 -25.89 5.98 -2.41
N THR A 57 -25.57 7.27 -2.42
CA THR A 57 -26.42 8.26 -3.07
C THR A 57 -26.38 8.06 -4.60
N ARG A 58 -27.43 8.52 -5.28
CA ARG A 58 -27.60 8.28 -6.73
C ARG A 58 -26.44 8.81 -7.57
N ASP A 59 -25.84 9.92 -7.18
CA ASP A 59 -24.71 10.54 -7.88
C ASP A 59 -23.41 9.73 -7.76
N CYS A 60 -23.27 8.85 -6.76
CA CYS A 60 -22.12 7.98 -6.62
C CYS A 60 -22.29 6.62 -7.32
N LEU A 61 -23.49 6.28 -7.83
CA LEU A 61 -23.82 4.93 -8.28
C LEU A 61 -23.00 4.48 -9.50
N PHE A 62 -22.66 5.42 -10.38
CA PHE A 62 -21.85 5.18 -11.59
C PHE A 62 -20.49 5.87 -11.53
N ALA A 63 -20.10 6.37 -10.36
CA ALA A 63 -18.81 6.97 -10.12
C ALA A 63 -17.92 5.98 -9.37
N ASP A 64 -16.61 6.19 -9.46
CA ASP A 64 -15.62 5.35 -8.80
C ASP A 64 -14.95 6.17 -7.68
N PRO A 65 -15.60 6.30 -6.51
CA PRO A 65 -15.18 7.23 -5.47
C PRO A 65 -13.85 6.86 -4.80
N ALA A 66 -13.26 5.72 -5.18
CA ALA A 66 -11.95 5.31 -4.73
C ALA A 66 -10.82 5.67 -5.71
N ARG A 67 -11.14 5.93 -6.98
CA ARG A 67 -10.14 5.92 -8.06
C ARG A 67 -10.18 7.09 -9.05
N ASP A 68 -11.28 7.82 -9.16
CA ASP A 68 -11.45 8.86 -10.19
C ASP A 68 -10.84 10.23 -9.84
N GLY A 69 -10.21 10.37 -8.67
CA GLY A 69 -9.61 11.61 -8.17
C GLY A 69 -10.60 12.76 -7.92
N THR A 70 -11.91 12.52 -8.06
CA THR A 70 -12.93 13.58 -8.11
C THR A 70 -14.14 13.29 -7.22
N SER A 71 -14.67 12.07 -7.27
CA SER A 71 -15.92 11.70 -6.61
C SER A 71 -15.71 11.33 -5.14
N LEU A 72 -16.64 11.75 -4.28
CA LEU A 72 -16.68 11.31 -2.89
C LEU A 72 -17.68 10.15 -2.76
N LEU A 73 -17.41 9.20 -1.87
CA LEU A 73 -18.38 8.19 -1.51
C LEU A 73 -19.40 8.81 -0.56
N LYS A 74 -20.64 8.95 -1.00
CA LYS A 74 -21.73 9.47 -0.18
C LYS A 74 -22.68 8.32 0.14
N ILE A 75 -22.82 8.02 1.43
CA ILE A 75 -23.75 7.00 1.93
C ILE A 75 -24.85 7.72 2.69
N TRP A 76 -26.10 7.37 2.43
CA TRP A 76 -27.25 7.91 3.15
C TRP A 76 -28.03 6.82 3.86
N ASN A 77 -28.75 7.24 4.89
CA ASN A 77 -29.65 6.41 5.68
C ASN A 77 -30.72 7.25 6.38
N VAL A 78 -31.67 6.59 7.03
CA VAL A 78 -32.77 7.21 7.76
C VAL A 78 -32.83 6.69 9.20
N ASN A 79 -33.28 7.57 10.07
CA ASN A 79 -33.66 7.33 11.45
C ASN A 79 -35.19 7.45 11.56
N LYS A 80 -35.75 7.13 12.73
CA LYS A 80 -37.20 7.19 12.99
C LYS A 80 -37.86 8.51 12.53
N CYS A 81 -37.15 9.63 12.65
CA CYS A 81 -37.70 10.96 12.38
C CYS A 81 -36.81 11.85 11.48
N THR A 82 -35.61 11.41 11.09
CA THR A 82 -34.61 12.24 10.37
C THR A 82 -33.77 11.40 9.40
N GLY A 83 -32.99 12.04 8.54
CA GLY A 83 -31.99 11.40 7.68
C GLY A 83 -30.56 11.65 8.17
N VAL A 84 -29.62 10.82 7.71
CA VAL A 84 -28.18 11.04 7.89
C VAL A 84 -27.45 10.72 6.59
N VAL A 85 -26.48 11.56 6.22
CA VAL A 85 -25.60 11.35 5.07
C VAL A 85 -24.16 11.43 5.55
N GLY A 86 -23.39 10.38 5.30
CA GLY A 86 -21.95 10.37 5.46
C GLY A 86 -21.27 10.64 4.11
N VAL A 87 -20.30 11.54 4.10
CA VAL A 87 -19.51 11.89 2.91
C VAL A 87 -18.07 11.53 3.20
N PHE A 88 -17.52 10.64 2.40
CA PHE A 88 -16.26 9.96 2.64
C PHE A 88 -15.32 10.17 1.46
N ASN A 89 -14.14 10.72 1.71
CA ASN A 89 -13.09 10.77 0.70
C ASN A 89 -12.34 9.44 0.70
N CYS A 90 -12.64 8.59 -0.28
CA CYS A 90 -12.02 7.28 -0.44
C CYS A 90 -10.91 7.28 -1.51
N GLN A 91 -10.54 8.46 -2.02
CA GLN A 91 -9.49 8.62 -3.02
C GLN A 91 -8.13 8.17 -2.47
N ASP A 92 -7.14 8.08 -3.36
CA ASP A 92 -5.72 7.71 -3.13
C ASP A 92 -5.30 6.34 -3.71
N TRP A 93 -6.14 5.69 -4.51
CA TRP A 93 -5.72 4.53 -5.31
C TRP A 93 -6.21 4.67 -6.75
N ASN A 94 -5.36 4.50 -7.75
CA ASN A 94 -5.74 4.61 -9.17
C ASN A 94 -6.24 3.28 -9.79
N GLY A 95 -6.37 2.23 -8.98
CA GLY A 95 -6.75 0.89 -9.42
C GLY A 95 -5.62 0.03 -9.98
N GLU A 96 -4.44 0.59 -10.25
CA GLU A 96 -3.26 -0.21 -10.63
C GLU A 96 -2.78 -1.01 -9.43
N SER A 97 -2.51 -2.30 -9.62
CA SER A 97 -2.03 -3.17 -8.57
C SER A 97 -1.01 -4.17 -9.05
N VAL A 98 -0.29 -4.71 -8.09
CA VAL A 98 0.45 -5.94 -8.21
C VAL A 98 -0.27 -7.00 -7.40
N VAL A 99 -0.43 -8.17 -8.00
CA VAL A 99 -1.00 -9.36 -7.38
C VAL A 99 0.12 -10.37 -7.20
N TYR A 100 0.40 -10.76 -5.97
CA TYR A 100 1.28 -11.88 -5.66
C TYR A 100 0.44 -13.12 -5.38
N ALA A 101 0.65 -14.19 -6.13
CA ALA A 101 0.06 -15.50 -5.88
C ALA A 101 1.01 -16.32 -5.00
N HIS A 102 0.63 -16.52 -3.74
CA HIS A 102 1.51 -17.07 -2.71
C HIS A 102 2.00 -18.50 -3.01
N ARG A 103 1.10 -19.40 -3.43
CA ARG A 103 1.43 -20.80 -3.66
C ARG A 103 2.22 -20.99 -4.95
N SER A 104 1.87 -20.29 -6.03
CA SER A 104 2.63 -20.35 -7.30
C SER A 104 3.92 -19.52 -7.28
N GLY A 105 4.00 -18.50 -6.43
CA GLY A 105 5.09 -17.52 -6.41
C GLY A 105 5.00 -16.47 -7.53
N GLU A 106 3.92 -16.45 -8.30
CA GLU A 106 3.74 -15.57 -9.45
C GLU A 106 3.44 -14.13 -9.02
N VAL A 107 3.98 -13.16 -9.76
CA VAL A 107 3.69 -11.74 -9.58
C VAL A 107 3.11 -11.18 -10.86
N VAL A 108 1.87 -10.70 -10.78
CA VAL A 108 1.14 -10.15 -11.93
C VAL A 108 0.87 -8.67 -11.69
N ARG A 109 1.27 -7.82 -12.62
CA ARG A 109 0.73 -6.44 -12.66
C ARG A 109 -0.69 -6.52 -13.21
N LEU A 110 -1.64 -6.03 -12.43
CA LEU A 110 -3.06 -6.01 -12.78
C LEU A 110 -3.49 -4.55 -12.99
N PRO A 111 -3.67 -4.12 -14.26
CA PRO A 111 -4.17 -2.79 -14.56
C PRO A 111 -5.60 -2.56 -14.08
N ASN A 112 -5.99 -1.30 -13.94
CA ASN A 112 -7.36 -0.97 -13.58
C ASN A 112 -8.38 -1.58 -14.56
N GLY A 113 -9.38 -2.29 -14.03
CA GLY A 113 -10.43 -2.95 -14.81
C GLY A 113 -10.03 -4.28 -15.45
N ALA A 114 -8.77 -4.71 -15.32
CA ALA A 114 -8.34 -6.03 -15.78
C ALA A 114 -8.83 -7.14 -14.84
N SER A 115 -8.95 -8.34 -15.38
CA SER A 115 -9.34 -9.55 -14.65
C SER A 115 -8.20 -10.58 -14.72
N LEU A 116 -7.92 -11.23 -13.59
CA LEU A 116 -7.01 -12.37 -13.53
C LEU A 116 -7.84 -13.67 -13.54
N PRO A 117 -7.85 -14.45 -14.63
CA PRO A 117 -8.56 -15.73 -14.65
C PRO A 117 -7.89 -16.73 -13.70
N VAL A 118 -8.69 -17.43 -12.90
CA VAL A 118 -8.21 -18.41 -11.91
C VAL A 118 -8.98 -19.72 -12.08
N THR A 119 -8.25 -20.83 -12.15
CA THR A 119 -8.80 -22.19 -12.17
C THR A 119 -8.14 -23.00 -11.06
N LEU A 120 -8.94 -23.61 -10.20
CA LEU A 120 -8.48 -24.46 -9.10
C LEU A 120 -9.16 -25.84 -9.19
N LYS A 121 -8.40 -26.89 -8.97
CA LYS A 121 -8.92 -28.26 -8.85
C LYS A 121 -9.61 -28.47 -7.48
N VAL A 122 -10.28 -29.61 -7.33
CA VAL A 122 -10.86 -30.04 -6.04
C VAL A 122 -9.76 -30.04 -4.97
N LEU A 123 -10.01 -29.33 -3.87
CA LEU A 123 -9.06 -29.12 -2.75
C LEU A 123 -7.77 -28.34 -3.10
N GLU A 124 -7.71 -27.72 -4.26
CA GLU A 124 -6.63 -26.79 -4.60
C GLU A 124 -6.94 -25.39 -4.07
N TYR A 125 -5.90 -24.65 -3.67
CA TYR A 125 -6.03 -23.29 -3.18
C TYR A 125 -4.96 -22.39 -3.77
N GLU A 126 -5.24 -21.09 -3.79
CA GLU A 126 -4.26 -20.04 -4.04
C GLU A 126 -4.62 -18.84 -3.17
N LEU A 127 -3.61 -18.15 -2.63
CA LEU A 127 -3.81 -16.90 -1.90
C LEU A 127 -3.24 -15.77 -2.74
N PHE A 128 -4.09 -14.82 -3.11
CA PHE A 128 -3.70 -13.65 -3.89
C PHE A 128 -3.59 -12.44 -2.97
N HIS A 129 -2.41 -11.82 -2.97
CA HIS A 129 -2.09 -10.64 -2.17
C HIS A 129 -2.02 -9.44 -3.10
N PHE A 130 -2.89 -8.46 -2.87
CA PHE A 130 -2.99 -7.26 -3.68
C PHE A 130 -2.21 -6.13 -3.01
N SER A 131 -1.33 -5.49 -3.76
CA SER A 131 -0.66 -4.25 -3.36
C SER A 131 -0.89 -3.19 -4.42
N PRO A 132 -1.40 -2.00 -4.06
CA PRO A 132 -1.43 -0.85 -4.94
C PRO A 132 -0.05 -0.58 -5.55
N LEU A 133 -0.02 -0.32 -6.85
CA LEU A 133 1.22 0.03 -7.55
C LEU A 133 1.46 1.53 -7.41
N LYS A 134 2.60 1.91 -6.83
CA LYS A 134 3.01 3.31 -6.73
C LYS A 134 4.00 3.65 -7.83
N GLU A 135 3.66 4.63 -8.64
CA GLU A 135 4.60 5.25 -9.58
C GLU A 135 5.51 6.21 -8.81
N ILE A 136 6.82 5.94 -8.82
CA ILE A 136 7.84 6.74 -8.13
C ILE A 136 8.45 7.76 -9.10
N THR A 137 8.79 7.30 -10.30
CA THR A 137 9.19 8.14 -11.44
C THR A 137 8.56 7.57 -12.71
N ALA A 138 8.73 8.24 -13.85
CA ALA A 138 8.27 7.75 -15.14
C ALA A 138 8.73 6.32 -15.49
N ASN A 139 9.83 5.84 -14.90
CA ASN A 139 10.40 4.52 -15.20
C ASN A 139 10.43 3.57 -13.99
N ILE A 140 10.16 4.07 -12.78
CA ILE A 140 10.24 3.30 -11.54
C ILE A 140 8.84 3.23 -10.93
N SER A 141 8.30 2.03 -10.82
CA SER A 141 7.09 1.74 -10.06
C SER A 141 7.34 0.61 -9.08
N PHE A 142 6.65 0.66 -7.94
CA PHE A 142 6.95 -0.19 -6.79
C PHE A 142 5.67 -0.60 -6.07
N ALA A 143 5.64 -1.84 -5.60
CA ALA A 143 4.55 -2.33 -4.75
C ALA A 143 5.12 -3.28 -3.66
N PRO A 144 4.91 -3.00 -2.36
CA PRO A 144 5.34 -3.90 -1.30
C PRO A 144 4.51 -5.20 -1.28
N ILE A 145 5.16 -6.35 -1.13
CA ILE A 145 4.46 -7.65 -0.98
C ILE A 145 4.57 -8.14 0.48
N GLY A 146 5.74 -8.01 1.10
CA GLY A 146 5.96 -8.43 2.49
C GLY A 146 6.64 -9.80 2.60
N LEU A 147 6.35 -10.58 3.64
CA LEU A 147 7.01 -11.88 3.87
C LEU A 147 6.46 -12.95 2.92
N LEU A 148 7.22 -13.33 1.89
CA LEU A 148 6.75 -14.20 0.80
C LEU A 148 6.28 -15.58 1.28
N ASP A 149 6.92 -16.10 2.31
CA ASP A 149 6.68 -17.45 2.82
C ASP A 149 5.50 -17.52 3.82
N MET A 150 4.79 -16.41 4.05
CA MET A 150 3.66 -16.33 4.98
C MET A 150 2.33 -16.27 4.23
N PHE A 151 1.30 -16.97 4.73
CA PHE A 151 -0.04 -16.92 4.12
C PHE A 151 -0.65 -15.51 4.06
N ASN A 152 -0.25 -14.61 4.96
CA ASN A 152 -0.61 -13.19 4.91
C ASN A 152 0.67 -12.34 4.79
N THR A 153 1.24 -12.33 3.58
CA THR A 153 2.53 -11.69 3.27
C THR A 153 2.56 -10.21 3.66
N GLY A 154 1.57 -9.44 3.19
CA GLY A 154 1.47 -7.99 3.37
C GLY A 154 1.28 -7.57 4.83
N GLY A 155 0.79 -8.47 5.69
CA GLY A 155 0.64 -8.23 7.12
C GLY A 155 1.98 -7.99 7.86
N ALA A 156 3.11 -8.21 7.20
CA ALA A 156 4.45 -7.92 7.70
C ALA A 156 4.92 -6.48 7.41
N VAL A 157 4.26 -5.74 6.52
CA VAL A 157 4.63 -4.37 6.14
C VAL A 157 3.83 -3.39 7.00
N GLU A 158 4.51 -2.61 7.84
CA GLU A 158 3.90 -1.61 8.72
C GLU A 158 3.93 -0.21 8.11
N GLN A 159 4.90 0.09 7.24
CA GLN A 159 5.03 1.40 6.59
C GLN A 159 5.72 1.29 5.23
N PHE A 160 5.37 2.18 4.30
CA PHE A 160 5.99 2.32 2.98
C PHE A 160 6.21 3.80 2.65
N GLU A 161 7.46 4.21 2.54
CA GLU A 161 7.89 5.57 2.21
C GLU A 161 8.79 5.59 0.97
N VAL A 162 8.79 6.72 0.27
CA VAL A 162 9.60 6.94 -0.93
C VAL A 162 10.33 8.27 -0.76
N HIS A 163 11.66 8.24 -0.86
CA HIS A 163 12.51 9.42 -0.79
C HIS A 163 13.15 9.65 -2.16
N LEU A 164 12.85 10.78 -2.79
CA LEU A 164 13.48 11.20 -4.05
C LEU A 164 14.74 12.03 -3.73
N SER A 165 15.77 11.93 -4.58
CA SER A 165 16.91 12.84 -4.46
C SER A 165 16.63 14.17 -5.17
N ASP A 166 16.84 15.29 -4.46
CA ASP A 166 16.72 16.62 -5.03
C ASP A 166 17.85 16.86 -6.04
N LYS A 167 17.49 17.12 -7.30
CA LYS A 167 18.44 17.65 -8.28
C LYS A 167 18.68 19.14 -7.98
N LYS A 168 19.68 19.48 -7.18
CA LYS A 168 20.32 20.80 -7.35
C LYS A 168 21.25 20.71 -8.55
N GLN A 169 20.78 21.25 -9.66
CA GLN A 169 21.57 21.46 -10.88
C GLN A 169 22.45 22.70 -10.62
N GLU A 170 23.67 22.51 -10.12
CA GLU A 170 24.66 23.59 -10.18
C GLU A 170 25.10 23.74 -11.64
N LEU A 171 24.68 24.84 -12.27
CA LEU A 171 25.32 25.32 -13.49
C LEU A 171 26.73 25.76 -13.11
N PHE A 172 27.74 25.02 -13.55
CA PHE A 172 29.10 25.52 -13.63
C PHE A 172 29.43 25.72 -15.12
N ASP A 173 29.61 26.98 -15.49
CA ASP A 173 30.02 27.40 -16.82
C ASP A 173 31.45 26.91 -17.13
N GLY A 174 31.62 26.31 -18.31
CA GLY A 174 32.84 26.42 -19.11
C GLY A 174 34.02 25.49 -18.77
N GLU A 175 34.11 24.39 -19.53
CA GLU A 175 35.28 23.92 -20.32
C GLU A 175 35.39 22.39 -20.34
N VAL A 176 35.59 21.84 -21.55
CA VAL A 176 35.84 20.42 -21.79
C VAL A 176 37.35 20.22 -21.94
N PRO A 177 37.93 19.17 -21.34
CA PRO A 177 38.73 18.28 -22.17
C PRO A 177 38.24 16.83 -22.13
N SER A 178 38.24 16.27 -23.33
CA SER A 178 38.05 14.88 -23.68
C SER A 178 39.01 13.95 -22.93
N GLU A 179 38.50 12.89 -22.30
CA GLU A 179 39.13 11.57 -22.26
C GLU A 179 38.13 10.49 -21.79
N MET A 180 38.25 9.31 -22.38
CA MET A 180 37.40 8.14 -22.18
C MET A 180 37.28 7.72 -20.70
N TYR A 181 36.06 7.50 -20.24
CA TYR A 181 35.78 6.56 -19.16
C TYR A 181 34.59 5.66 -19.53
N THR A 182 34.90 4.57 -20.22
CA THR A 182 34.15 3.31 -20.05
C THR A 182 34.43 2.80 -18.64
N SER A 183 33.63 3.23 -17.67
CA SER A 183 33.57 2.61 -16.35
C SER A 183 32.15 2.72 -15.80
N LEU A 184 31.49 1.58 -15.67
CA LEU A 184 30.28 1.38 -14.87
C LEU A 184 30.54 1.94 -13.47
N SER A 185 30.12 3.17 -13.17
CA SER A 185 30.31 3.73 -11.84
C SER A 185 29.11 3.39 -10.95
N GLU A 186 29.34 2.48 -10.01
CA GLU A 186 28.46 2.17 -8.87
C GLU A 186 28.25 3.37 -7.90
N ASN A 187 28.80 4.55 -8.24
CA ASN A 187 28.81 5.75 -7.41
C ASN A 187 27.78 6.82 -7.81
N ARG A 188 26.85 6.54 -8.73
CA ARG A 188 25.77 7.50 -9.01
C ARG A 188 24.79 7.52 -7.83
N PRO A 189 24.48 8.69 -7.24
CA PRO A 189 23.49 8.77 -6.18
C PRO A 189 22.12 8.27 -6.69
N PRO A 190 21.36 7.52 -5.87
CA PRO A 190 20.07 7.00 -6.29
C PRO A 190 19.10 8.15 -6.57
N VAL A 191 18.27 7.98 -7.60
CA VAL A 191 17.18 8.91 -7.94
C VAL A 191 16.02 8.75 -6.95
N ALA A 192 15.81 7.53 -6.44
CA ALA A 192 14.81 7.24 -5.44
C ALA A 192 15.31 6.17 -4.45
N THR A 193 14.93 6.29 -3.20
CA THR A 193 15.10 5.25 -2.18
C THR A 193 13.72 4.91 -1.61
N VAL A 194 13.34 3.64 -1.72
CA VAL A 194 12.13 3.10 -1.11
C VAL A 194 12.48 2.57 0.27
N SER A 195 11.71 2.94 1.29
CA SER A 195 11.88 2.49 2.67
C SER A 195 10.62 1.77 3.13
N LEU A 196 10.77 0.53 3.61
CA LEU A 196 9.70 -0.27 4.18
C LEU A 196 9.99 -0.52 5.66
N LYS A 197 9.08 -0.15 6.56
CA LYS A 197 9.12 -0.67 7.94
C LYS A 197 8.40 -2.00 7.97
N VAL A 198 9.09 -3.02 8.43
CA VAL A 198 8.61 -4.40 8.41
C VAL A 198 8.73 -5.06 9.77
N ARG A 199 8.04 -6.19 9.95
CA ARG A 199 8.13 -7.02 11.15
C ARG A 199 8.28 -8.51 10.79
N GLY A 200 9.04 -9.22 11.62
CA GLY A 200 9.32 -10.65 11.46
C GLY A 200 10.52 -10.91 10.56
N CYS A 201 11.01 -12.15 10.55
CA CYS A 201 12.17 -12.59 9.78
C CYS A 201 11.76 -13.41 8.53
N GLY A 202 12.59 -13.37 7.49
CA GLY A 202 12.43 -14.18 6.28
C GLY A 202 12.71 -13.41 4.99
N ARG A 203 12.23 -13.95 3.87
CA ARG A 203 12.34 -13.32 2.54
C ARG A 203 11.26 -12.26 2.37
N PHE A 204 11.69 -11.01 2.24
CA PHE A 204 10.78 -9.89 2.01
C PHE A 204 10.67 -9.59 0.53
N GLY A 205 9.52 -9.84 -0.07
CA GLY A 205 9.25 -9.51 -1.45
C GLY A 205 8.75 -8.09 -1.64
N ALA A 206 9.16 -7.49 -2.74
CA ALA A 206 8.49 -6.34 -3.34
C ALA A 206 8.54 -6.45 -4.86
N TYR A 207 7.49 -5.99 -5.51
CA TYR A 207 7.56 -5.69 -6.93
C TYR A 207 8.31 -4.40 -7.14
N SER A 208 9.23 -4.42 -8.09
CA SER A 208 9.90 -3.24 -8.59
C SER A 208 10.03 -3.32 -10.10
N SER A 209 9.58 -2.29 -10.81
CA SER A 209 9.70 -2.25 -12.28
C SER A 209 11.15 -2.33 -12.76
N GLN A 210 12.12 -2.00 -11.92
CA GLN A 210 13.54 -2.09 -12.22
C GLN A 210 14.32 -2.81 -11.11
N ARG A 211 15.44 -3.43 -11.48
CA ARG A 211 16.37 -3.98 -10.50
C ARG A 211 16.87 -2.85 -9.58
N PRO A 212 16.73 -2.96 -8.25
CA PRO A 212 17.37 -2.02 -7.34
C PRO A 212 18.91 -2.03 -7.53
N LEU A 213 19.55 -0.90 -7.28
CA LEU A 213 21.02 -0.82 -7.23
C LEU A 213 21.57 -1.59 -6.04
N LYS A 214 20.91 -1.44 -4.89
CA LYS A 214 21.24 -2.12 -3.64
C LYS A 214 20.04 -2.22 -2.72
N CYS A 215 20.09 -3.20 -1.82
CA CYS A 215 19.14 -3.35 -0.73
C CYS A 215 19.88 -3.23 0.62
N LYS A 216 19.25 -2.58 1.59
CA LYS A 216 19.69 -2.60 2.98
C LYS A 216 18.59 -3.15 3.87
N VAL A 217 19.00 -3.87 4.90
CA VAL A 217 18.11 -4.34 5.95
C VAL A 217 18.65 -3.83 7.28
N GLY A 218 17.87 -3.00 7.97
CA GLY A 218 18.38 -2.06 8.95
C GLY A 218 19.37 -1.09 8.28
N ASN A 219 20.57 -0.98 8.86
CA ASN A 219 21.65 -0.15 8.32
C ASN A 219 22.71 -0.96 7.54
N THR A 220 22.48 -2.24 7.31
CA THR A 220 23.45 -3.15 6.68
C THR A 220 23.04 -3.46 5.25
N GLU A 221 23.97 -3.29 4.32
CA GLU A 221 23.78 -3.71 2.93
C GLU A 221 23.67 -5.23 2.84
N THR A 222 22.70 -5.73 2.10
CA THR A 222 22.33 -7.15 2.08
C THR A 222 22.12 -7.61 0.65
N ASP A 223 22.61 -8.82 0.36
CA ASP A 223 22.35 -9.47 -0.92
C ASP A 223 20.85 -9.67 -1.15
N PHE A 224 20.44 -9.56 -2.42
CA PHE A 224 19.07 -9.77 -2.84
C PHE A 224 19.04 -10.46 -4.20
N ASN A 225 17.98 -11.21 -4.45
CA ASN A 225 17.67 -11.70 -5.78
C ASN A 225 16.62 -10.78 -6.43
N TYR A 226 16.78 -10.56 -7.74
CA TYR A 226 15.83 -9.86 -8.57
C TYR A 226 15.52 -10.73 -9.79
N ASP A 227 14.27 -11.18 -9.88
CA ASP A 227 13.75 -11.88 -11.05
C ASP A 227 13.20 -10.84 -12.03
N ALA A 228 13.84 -10.70 -13.19
CA ALA A 228 13.44 -9.73 -14.21
C ALA A 228 12.11 -10.08 -14.89
N THR A 229 11.71 -11.36 -14.89
CA THR A 229 10.46 -11.83 -15.50
C THR A 229 9.28 -11.43 -14.64
N ASN A 230 9.34 -11.78 -13.35
CA ASN A 230 8.28 -11.48 -12.37
C ASN A 230 8.44 -10.11 -11.72
N ARG A 231 9.56 -9.42 -11.98
CA ARG A 231 9.93 -8.11 -11.42
C ARG A 231 9.88 -8.06 -9.90
N ILE A 232 10.22 -9.17 -9.26
CA ILE A 232 10.23 -9.31 -7.80
C ILE A 232 11.66 -9.19 -7.27
N THR A 233 11.83 -8.37 -6.25
CA THR A 233 13.05 -8.25 -5.45
C THR A 233 12.82 -8.86 -4.08
N ASN A 234 13.75 -9.67 -3.57
CA ASN A 234 13.57 -10.36 -2.29
C ASN A 234 14.80 -10.34 -1.35
N PRO A 235 15.14 -9.19 -0.71
CA PRO A 235 16.14 -9.18 0.36
C PRO A 235 15.73 -10.09 1.53
N PHE A 236 16.74 -10.70 2.16
CA PHE A 236 16.53 -11.54 3.35
C PHE A 236 16.72 -10.74 4.64
N HIS A 237 15.74 -10.81 5.54
CA HIS A 237 15.87 -10.24 6.89
C HIS A 237 15.98 -11.36 7.94
N SER A 238 17.12 -11.42 8.64
CA SER A 238 17.37 -12.41 9.68
C SER A 238 16.84 -12.01 11.07
N GLY A 239 16.42 -10.76 11.28
CA GLY A 239 15.95 -10.26 12.56
C GLY A 239 14.51 -10.69 12.88
N SER A 240 14.26 -11.21 14.08
CA SER A 240 12.92 -11.65 14.50
C SER A 240 11.96 -10.50 14.86
N GLY A 241 12.47 -9.27 14.95
CA GLY A 241 11.76 -8.08 15.40
C GLY A 241 11.24 -7.19 14.27
N ARG A 242 11.13 -5.89 14.56
CA ARG A 242 10.92 -4.87 13.54
C ARG A 242 12.24 -4.54 12.84
N GLY A 243 12.16 -4.22 11.55
CA GLY A 243 13.31 -3.85 10.74
C GLY A 243 12.92 -2.85 9.66
N ASP A 244 13.94 -2.22 9.07
CA ASP A 244 13.78 -1.30 7.95
C ASP A 244 14.38 -1.95 6.70
N VAL A 245 13.62 -2.13 5.63
CA VAL A 245 14.13 -2.59 4.34
C VAL A 245 14.20 -1.40 3.41
N GLN A 246 15.39 -1.07 2.91
CA GLN A 246 15.60 0.02 1.97
C GLN A 246 16.04 -0.51 0.61
N MET A 247 15.47 0.03 -0.47
CA MET A 247 15.82 -0.31 -1.85
C MET A 247 16.14 0.98 -2.61
N ALA A 248 17.37 1.08 -3.13
CA ALA A 248 17.83 2.26 -3.86
C ALA A 248 17.69 2.04 -5.37
N HIS A 249 17.19 3.04 -6.09
CA HIS A 249 16.93 2.98 -7.53
C HIS A 249 17.58 4.16 -8.27
N SER A 250 18.04 3.91 -9.49
CA SER A 250 18.48 4.95 -10.43
C SER A 250 17.60 4.94 -11.68
N ASN A 251 17.56 6.06 -12.40
CA ASN A 251 17.04 6.04 -13.76
C ASN A 251 17.94 5.15 -14.63
N PRO A 252 17.35 4.44 -15.60
CA PRO A 252 18.12 3.64 -16.55
C PRO A 252 19.11 4.57 -17.25
N SER A 253 20.37 4.13 -17.37
CA SER A 253 21.29 4.74 -18.32
C SER A 253 20.65 4.60 -19.70
N LEU A 254 20.57 5.70 -20.46
CA LEU A 254 20.31 5.64 -21.90
C LEU A 254 21.44 4.81 -22.54
N SER A 255 21.28 3.49 -22.56
CA SER A 255 22.10 2.64 -23.41
C SER A 255 21.57 2.84 -24.83
N SER A 256 22.39 3.53 -25.62
CA SER A 256 22.38 3.64 -27.08
C SER A 256 21.72 2.45 -27.78
N PHE A 257 20.74 2.75 -28.64
CA PHE A 257 20.38 1.90 -29.78
C PHE A 257 21.58 1.67 -30.69
#